data_AF-A0A9Q8Q5K4-F1
#
_entry.id   AF-A0A9Q8Q5K4-F1
#
_cell.length_a   1.000
_cell.length_b   1.000
_cell.length_c   1.000
_cell.angle_alpha   90.00
_cell.angle_beta   90.00
_cell.angle_gamma   90.00
#
_symmetry.space_group_name_H-M   'P 1'
#
loop_
_entity.id
_entity.type
_entity.pdbx_description
1 polymer ?
#
loop_
_entity_poly.entity_id
_entity_poly.type
_entity_poly.pdbx_seq_one_letter_code
_entity_poly.pdbx_strand_id
1 'polypeptide(L)'
;MNQTLPMLQKITIRIIDDASLEKLAVDHYECRGCKPRALGKTHAIRRKGKNADTFLARIKVNYVRQVLSNYDHDKENACRADGREHEAHCMNQQLYLAIAQHYPQLASECERQIAQRSAL
;
A
#
# COMPACT_ATOMS: atom_id res chain seq x y z
N MET A 1 -6.86 -28.29 16.37
CA MET A 1 -6.11 -28.13 15.11
C MET A 1 -5.34 -26.83 15.20
N ASN A 2 -4.09 -26.89 15.68
CA ASN A 2 -3.24 -25.71 15.81
C ASN A 2 -2.57 -25.44 14.46
N GLN A 3 -3.20 -24.64 13.62
CA GLN A 3 -2.52 -24.05 12.48
C GLN A 3 -1.67 -22.90 13.01
N THR A 4 -0.45 -23.22 13.43
CA THR A 4 0.60 -22.24 13.64
C THR A 4 0.92 -21.67 12.26
N LEU A 5 0.25 -20.57 11.89
CA LEU A 5 0.54 -19.85 10.65
C LEU A 5 2.04 -19.53 10.64
N PRO A 6 2.81 -20.05 9.67
CA PRO A 6 4.25 -19.99 9.72
C PRO A 6 4.67 -18.53 9.63
N MET A 7 5.15 -18.02 10.76
CA MET A 7 6.03 -16.85 10.92
C MET A 7 5.80 -15.77 9.86
N LEU A 8 4.82 -14.92 10.10
CA LEU A 8 4.79 -13.61 9.47
C LEU A 8 6.07 -12.90 9.91
N GLN A 9 7.01 -12.75 8.97
CA GLN A 9 8.23 -11.99 9.19
C GLN A 9 7.84 -10.65 9.80
N LYS A 10 8.57 -10.21 10.83
CA LYS A 10 8.31 -8.93 11.48
C LYS A 10 8.36 -7.83 10.42
N ILE A 11 7.20 -7.30 10.06
CA ILE A 11 7.10 -6.26 9.04
C ILE A 11 7.77 -5.01 9.61
N THR A 12 8.90 -4.64 9.03
CA THR A 12 9.59 -3.39 9.37
C THR A 12 9.23 -2.34 8.33
N ILE A 13 8.75 -1.19 8.79
CA ILE A 13 8.44 -0.03 7.96
C ILE A 13 9.43 1.08 8.31
N ARG A 14 10.13 1.61 7.31
CA ARG A 14 10.94 2.81 7.49
C ARG A 14 9.99 4.01 7.63
N ILE A 15 10.09 4.68 8.78
CA ILE A 15 9.27 5.86 9.09
C ILE A 15 10.00 7.10 8.56
N ILE A 16 9.29 7.91 7.80
CA ILE A 16 9.74 9.21 7.31
C ILE A 16 8.67 10.27 7.63
N ASP A 17 9.05 11.54 7.57
CA ASP A 17 8.09 12.63 7.76
C ASP A 17 7.07 12.68 6.61
N ASP A 18 5.90 13.26 6.88
CA ASP A 18 4.79 13.27 5.90
C ASP A 18 5.12 14.05 4.62
N ALA A 19 5.88 15.16 4.73
CA ALA A 19 6.24 15.98 3.57
C ALA A 19 7.18 15.21 2.63
N SER A 20 8.16 14.48 3.21
CA SER A 20 9.02 13.57 2.46
C SER A 20 8.24 12.39 1.88
N LEU A 21 7.31 11.80 2.65
CA LEU A 21 6.48 10.69 2.19
C LEU A 21 5.63 11.09 0.98
N GLU A 22 5.02 12.26 1.03
CA GLU A 22 4.27 12.83 -0.09
C GLU A 22 5.12 12.97 -1.33
N LYS A 23 6.25 13.67 -1.20
CA LYS A 23 7.15 13.93 -2.32
C LYS A 23 7.64 12.63 -2.95
N LEU A 24 8.13 11.70 -2.12
CA LEU A 24 8.67 10.43 -2.58
C LEU A 24 7.58 9.52 -3.17
N ALA A 25 6.37 9.52 -2.63
CA ALA A 25 5.26 8.76 -3.18
C ALA A 25 4.83 9.29 -4.56
N VAL A 26 4.81 10.61 -4.73
CA VAL A 26 4.57 11.28 -6.01
C VAL A 26 5.67 10.94 -7.01
N ASP A 27 6.93 11.18 -6.65
CA ASP A 27 8.09 10.91 -7.51
C ASP A 27 8.13 9.44 -7.94
N HIS A 28 7.90 8.51 -7.01
CA HIS A 28 7.87 7.07 -7.30
C HIS A 28 6.69 6.68 -8.21
N TYR A 29 5.51 7.28 -8.02
CA TYR A 29 4.36 7.06 -8.90
C TYR A 29 4.63 7.55 -10.32
N GLU A 30 5.25 8.73 -10.46
CA GLU A 30 5.64 9.29 -11.75
C GLU A 30 6.74 8.46 -12.43
N CYS A 31 7.73 7.97 -11.67
CA CYS A 31 8.83 7.13 -12.18
C CYS A 31 8.40 5.71 -12.61
N ARG A 32 7.40 5.09 -11.97
CA ARG A 32 6.97 3.69 -12.29
C ARG A 32 6.26 3.50 -13.63
N GLY A 33 5.99 4.56 -14.41
CA GLY A 33 5.66 4.42 -15.82
C GLY A 33 4.20 4.65 -16.21
N CYS A 34 3.70 5.87 -16.05
CA CYS A 34 2.59 6.35 -16.86
C CYS A 34 2.97 7.69 -17.50
N LYS A 35 3.35 7.71 -18.81
CA LYS A 35 2.81 8.78 -19.67
C LYS A 35 1.33 8.86 -19.29
N PRO A 36 0.81 10.01 -18.85
CA PRO A 36 -0.35 10.02 -17.98
C PRO A 36 -1.56 9.39 -18.70
N ARG A 37 -1.80 8.08 -18.47
CA ARG A 37 -2.90 7.32 -19.08
C ARG A 37 -4.23 7.55 -18.35
N ALA A 38 -4.31 8.59 -17.54
CA ALA A 38 -5.57 9.08 -16.98
C ALA A 38 -5.65 10.62 -16.91
N LEU A 39 -4.61 11.35 -17.33
CA LEU A 39 -4.51 12.79 -17.10
C LEU A 39 -3.66 13.44 -18.21
N GLY A 40 -4.21 13.56 -19.42
CA GLY A 40 -3.50 14.10 -20.59
C GLY A 40 -2.70 15.37 -20.27
N LYS A 41 -1.45 15.44 -20.76
CA LYS A 41 -0.43 16.53 -20.91
C LYS A 41 -0.39 17.77 -19.98
N THR A 42 -1.37 18.02 -19.12
CA THR A 42 -1.62 19.30 -18.42
C THR A 42 -2.04 19.10 -16.96
N HIS A 43 -1.65 17.97 -16.37
CA HIS A 43 -1.97 17.67 -14.98
C HIS A 43 -0.70 17.31 -14.22
N ALA A 44 0.06 18.35 -13.85
CA ALA A 44 0.60 18.35 -12.49
C ALA A 44 -0.56 17.88 -11.59
N ILE A 45 -0.36 16.78 -10.86
CA ILE A 45 -1.33 16.15 -9.95
C ILE A 45 -2.32 17.21 -9.51
N ARG A 46 -3.59 17.13 -9.92
CA ARG A 46 -4.60 18.14 -9.53
C ARG A 46 -4.65 18.11 -8.01
N ARG A 47 -3.84 18.95 -7.35
CA ARG A 47 -3.70 19.07 -5.88
C ARG A 47 -4.96 19.66 -5.24
N LYS A 48 -6.07 19.74 -5.98
CA LYS A 48 -7.31 20.38 -5.59
C LYS A 48 -8.51 19.58 -6.10
N GLY A 49 -9.20 18.93 -5.16
CA GLY A 49 -10.47 18.22 -5.33
C GLY A 49 -10.61 17.12 -4.28
N LYS A 50 -11.85 16.76 -3.90
CA LYS A 50 -12.10 15.67 -2.93
C LYS A 50 -11.40 14.35 -3.26
N ASN A 51 -11.17 14.08 -4.55
CA ASN A 51 -10.52 12.86 -5.02
C ASN A 51 -8.99 12.95 -4.98
N ALA A 52 -8.41 14.14 -4.79
CA ALA A 52 -6.97 14.35 -4.73
C ALA A 52 -6.40 13.79 -3.43
N ASP A 53 -7.09 13.98 -2.31
CA ASP A 53 -6.66 13.50 -1.00
C ASP A 53 -6.71 11.96 -0.93
N THR A 54 -7.78 11.35 -1.43
CA THR A 54 -7.91 9.89 -1.57
C THR A 54 -6.84 9.31 -2.50
N PHE A 55 -6.58 9.98 -3.63
CA PHE A 55 -5.54 9.56 -4.56
C PHE A 55 -4.15 9.65 -3.93
N LEU A 56 -3.88 10.76 -3.24
CA LEU A 56 -2.62 10.99 -2.54
C LEU A 56 -2.38 9.95 -1.45
N ALA A 57 -3.39 9.69 -0.61
CA ALA A 57 -3.31 8.68 0.42
C ALA A 57 -3.10 7.27 -0.18
N ARG A 58 -3.74 6.95 -1.31
CA ARG A 58 -3.50 5.70 -2.04
C ARG A 58 -2.06 5.56 -2.54
N ILE A 59 -1.48 6.60 -3.15
CA ILE A 59 -0.08 6.52 -3.63
C ILE A 59 0.91 6.49 -2.46
N LYS A 60 0.64 7.21 -1.35
CA LYS A 60 1.43 7.15 -0.11
C LYS A 60 1.45 5.71 0.44
N VAL A 61 0.29 5.09 0.62
CA VAL A 61 0.19 3.69 1.08
C VAL A 61 0.92 2.73 0.14
N ASN A 62 0.77 2.89 -1.18
CA ASN A 62 1.47 2.05 -2.15
C ASN A 62 2.99 2.22 -2.11
N TYR A 63 3.47 3.45 -1.93
CA TYR A 63 4.90 3.73 -1.77
C TYR A 63 5.44 3.07 -0.50
N VAL A 64 4.75 3.22 0.63
CA VAL A 64 5.15 2.55 1.89
C VAL A 64 5.19 1.04 1.69
N ARG A 65 4.16 0.48 1.07
CA ARG A 65 4.04 -0.96 0.77
C ARG A 65 5.15 -1.49 -0.14
N GLN A 66 5.64 -0.69 -1.09
CA GLN A 66 6.58 -1.15 -2.13
C GLN A 66 8.03 -0.80 -1.84
N VAL A 67 8.30 0.27 -1.10
CA VAL A 67 9.64 0.85 -0.95
C VAL A 67 10.08 0.94 0.51
N LEU A 68 9.16 1.28 1.42
CA LEU A 68 9.52 1.50 2.83
C LEU A 68 9.31 0.27 3.71
N SER A 69 8.58 -0.73 3.25
CA SER A 69 8.40 -1.99 3.96
C SER A 69 9.31 -3.08 3.41
N ASN A 70 9.74 -3.98 4.29
CA ASN A 70 10.40 -5.23 3.89
C ASN A 70 9.38 -6.31 3.49
N TYR A 71 8.20 -5.90 3.00
CA TYR A 71 7.12 -6.82 2.70
C TYR A 71 7.36 -7.50 1.36
N ASP A 72 7.35 -8.83 1.38
CA ASP A 72 7.56 -9.66 0.20
C ASP A 72 6.25 -9.82 -0.59
N HIS A 73 6.14 -9.03 -1.67
CA HIS A 73 5.02 -9.08 -2.62
C HIS A 73 4.98 -10.39 -3.39
N ASP A 74 6.12 -10.97 -3.68
CA ASP A 74 6.22 -12.19 -4.48
C ASP A 74 5.73 -13.38 -3.66
N LYS A 75 6.04 -13.40 -2.36
CA LYS A 75 5.49 -14.37 -1.42
C LYS A 75 3.97 -14.26 -1.26
N GLU A 76 3.42 -13.04 -1.15
CA GLU A 76 1.96 -12.85 -1.14
C GLU A 76 1.31 -13.39 -2.41
N ASN A 77 1.89 -13.09 -3.57
CA ASN A 77 1.37 -13.52 -4.86
C ASN A 77 1.49 -15.04 -5.04
N ALA A 78 2.58 -15.65 -4.58
CA ALA A 78 2.74 -17.10 -4.55
C ALA A 78 1.67 -17.77 -3.68
N CYS A 79 1.41 -17.24 -2.47
CA CYS A 79 0.32 -17.75 -1.62
C CYS A 79 -1.04 -17.68 -2.32
N ARG A 80 -1.34 -16.60 -3.06
CA ARG A 80 -2.57 -16.53 -3.86
C ARG A 80 -2.60 -17.55 -4.99
N ALA A 81 -1.51 -17.67 -5.73
CA ALA A 81 -1.39 -18.61 -6.85
C ALA A 81 -1.57 -20.07 -6.41
N ASP A 82 -1.10 -20.40 -5.19
CA ASP A 82 -1.23 -21.72 -4.57
C ASP A 82 -2.62 -21.97 -3.93
N GLY A 83 -3.57 -21.04 -4.08
CA GLY A 83 -4.92 -21.14 -3.47
C GLY A 83 -4.95 -20.91 -1.96
N ARG A 84 -3.87 -20.39 -1.37
CA ARG A 84 -3.76 -20.04 0.06
C ARG A 84 -4.21 -18.61 0.29
N GLU A 85 -5.42 -18.28 -0.15
CA GLU A 85 -5.99 -16.92 -0.11
C GLU A 85 -6.08 -16.37 1.31
N HIS A 86 -6.44 -17.21 2.28
CA HIS A 86 -6.51 -16.81 3.69
C HIS A 86 -5.15 -16.32 4.21
N GLU A 87 -4.05 -16.99 3.82
CA GLU A 87 -2.72 -16.59 4.26
C GLU A 87 -2.25 -15.32 3.57
N ALA A 88 -2.49 -15.21 2.26
CA ALA A 88 -2.22 -13.98 1.52
C ALA A 88 -3.03 -12.80 2.10
N HIS A 89 -4.25 -13.05 2.56
CA HIS A 89 -5.08 -12.06 3.22
C HIS A 89 -4.50 -11.64 4.57
N CYS A 90 -4.13 -12.60 5.44
CA CYS A 90 -3.49 -12.30 6.73
C CYS A 90 -2.18 -11.51 6.57
N MET A 91 -1.33 -11.89 5.59
CA MET A 91 -0.11 -11.16 5.27
C MET A 91 -0.41 -9.69 4.91
N ASN A 92 -1.39 -9.51 4.03
CA ASN A 92 -1.77 -8.20 3.54
C ASN A 92 -2.40 -7.32 4.63
N GLN A 93 -3.26 -7.90 5.47
CA GLN A 93 -3.88 -7.23 6.60
C GLN A 93 -2.82 -6.75 7.60
N GLN A 94 -1.84 -7.59 7.94
CA GLN A 94 -0.77 -7.19 8.85
C GLN A 94 0.07 -6.03 8.32
N LEU A 95 0.35 -6.00 7.03
CA LEU A 95 1.06 -4.89 6.40
C LEU A 95 0.28 -3.58 6.56
N TYR A 96 -1.00 -3.58 6.19
CA TYR A 96 -1.81 -2.37 6.25
C TYR A 96 -2.07 -1.90 7.68
N LEU A 97 -2.21 -2.83 8.64
CA LEU A 97 -2.28 -2.48 10.05
C LEU A 97 -0.97 -1.84 10.55
N ALA A 98 0.19 -2.38 10.15
CA ALA A 98 1.49 -1.78 10.49
C ALA A 98 1.66 -0.39 9.86
N ILE A 99 1.19 -0.19 8.62
CA ILE A 99 1.19 1.13 7.97
C ILE A 99 0.30 2.10 8.75
N ALA A 100 -0.92 1.70 9.12
CA ALA A 100 -1.86 2.54 9.87
C ALA A 100 -1.33 2.91 11.27
N GLN A 101 -0.58 2.01 11.92
CA GLN A 101 0.06 2.30 13.21
C GLN A 101 1.14 3.38 13.10
N HIS A 102 1.95 3.36 12.04
CA HIS A 102 3.02 4.34 11.84
C HIS A 102 2.57 5.63 11.16
N TYR A 103 1.50 5.56 10.35
CA TYR A 103 0.93 6.69 9.63
C TYR A 103 -0.60 6.75 9.87
N PRO A 104 -1.06 7.26 11.03
CA PRO A 104 -2.48 7.26 11.40
C PRO A 104 -3.39 7.96 10.37
N GLN A 105 -2.88 9.00 9.71
CA GLN A 105 -3.56 9.71 8.62
C GLN A 105 -3.87 8.84 7.39
N LEU A 106 -3.22 7.69 7.23
CA LEU A 106 -3.45 6.74 6.13
C LEU A 106 -4.35 5.56 6.55
N ALA A 107 -4.80 5.51 7.80
CA ALA A 107 -5.57 4.40 8.34
C ALA A 107 -6.84 4.10 7.53
N SER A 108 -7.60 5.13 7.15
CA SER A 108 -8.82 4.96 6.36
C SER A 108 -8.56 4.36 4.97
N GLU A 109 -7.44 4.72 4.31
CA GLU A 109 -7.06 4.08 3.05
C GLU A 109 -6.56 2.64 3.24
N CYS A 110 -5.90 2.36 4.37
CA CYS A 110 -5.47 1.01 4.72
C CYS A 110 -6.69 0.09 4.91
N GLU A 111 -7.70 0.54 5.68
CA GLU A 111 -8.96 -0.18 5.87
C GLU A 111 -9.69 -0.43 4.54
N ARG A 112 -9.78 0.59 3.68
CA ARG A 112 -10.38 0.46 2.36
C ARG A 112 -9.66 -0.58 1.49
N GLN A 113 -8.33 -0.62 1.52
CA GLN A 113 -7.55 -1.61 0.76
C GLN A 113 -7.65 -3.03 1.33
N ILE A 114 -7.76 -3.17 2.66
CA ILE A 114 -8.05 -4.46 3.30
C ILE A 114 -9.42 -4.97 2.84
N ALA A 115 -10.48 -4.15 2.97
CA ALA A 115 -11.84 -4.52 2.62
C ALA A 115 -11.97 -4.89 1.12
N GLN A 116 -11.32 -4.13 0.24
CA GLN A 116 -11.30 -4.41 -1.19
C GLN A 116 -10.65 -5.77 -1.52
N ARG A 117 -9.67 -6.20 -0.72
CA ARG A 117 -8.94 -7.45 -0.89
C ARG A 117 -9.55 -8.63 -0.13
N SER A 118 -10.45 -8.37 0.82
CA SER A 118 -11.28 -9.39 1.49
C SER A 118 -12.53 -9.78 0.69
N ALA A 119 -12.98 -8.91 -0.23
CA ALA A 119 -14.21 -9.08 -1.00
C ALA A 119 -14.00 -9.80 -2.35
N LEU A 120 -12.79 -10.30 -2.60
CA LEU A 120 -12.41 -11.14 -3.74
C LEU A 120 -12.49 -12.60 -3.31
#